data_AF-A0A8T1S1B1-F1
#
_entry.id   AF-A0A8T1S1B1-F1
#
_cell.length_a   1.000
_cell.length_b   1.000
_cell.length_c   1.000
_cell.angle_alpha   90.00
_cell.angle_beta   90.00
_cell.angle_gamma   90.00
#
_symmetry.space_group_name_H-M   'P 1'
#
loop_
_entity.id
_entity.type
_entity.pdbx_description
1 polymer ?
#
loop_
_entity_poly.entity_id
_entity_poly.type
_entity_poly.pdbx_seq_one_letter_code
_entity_poly.pdbx_strand_id
1 'polypeptide(L)'
;MGRRIRVRFSSTEAGIHRSDDSEGTRTWVDTVTDTAMALRGPCPLLLLPLVLLATCLALASGQTCIEQNFNCYRKHLDFPKTKAPNPDAYCNIMMPSRGLYGKAVNTFIHEPVKNINSICSGKGKPKIGGLYESNEVVSITQCVFDPKSLSFSYIGKEKKMKIIVGCWNEKPVYYLEQI
;
A
#
# COMPACT_ATOMS: atom_id res chain seq x y z
N MET A 1 24.84 -26.28 2.86
CA MET A 1 23.99 -26.93 3.88
C MET A 1 22.60 -26.32 3.85
N GLY A 2 21.67 -26.88 3.07
CA GLY A 2 20.29 -26.40 2.96
C GLY A 2 19.33 -27.43 3.57
N ARG A 3 18.54 -27.03 4.57
CA ARG A 3 17.51 -27.89 5.18
C ARG A 3 16.23 -27.78 4.36
N ARG A 4 15.80 -28.90 3.74
CA ARG A 4 14.45 -29.06 3.18
C ARG A 4 13.50 -29.39 4.32
N ILE A 5 12.50 -28.54 4.55
CA ILE A 5 11.39 -28.81 5.47
C ILE A 5 10.37 -29.67 4.71
N ARG A 6 10.07 -30.86 5.23
CA ARG A 6 9.08 -31.78 4.70
C ARG A 6 7.78 -31.58 5.49
N VAL A 7 6.76 -31.01 4.86
CA VAL A 7 5.42 -30.86 5.46
C VAL A 7 4.66 -32.17 5.25
N ARG A 8 4.18 -32.77 6.34
CA ARG A 8 3.39 -34.01 6.35
C ARG A 8 1.92 -33.61 6.49
N PHE A 9 1.07 -33.96 5.53
CA PHE A 9 -0.38 -33.86 5.67
C PHE A 9 -0.92 -35.21 6.15
N SER A 10 -1.70 -35.18 7.23
CA SER A 10 -2.35 -36.36 7.82
C SER A 10 -3.83 -36.31 7.48
N SER A 11 -4.29 -37.25 6.66
CA SER A 11 -5.69 -37.47 6.34
C SER A 11 -6.28 -38.42 7.39
N THR A 12 -7.28 -37.99 8.14
CA THR A 12 -8.09 -38.88 8.99
C THR A 12 -9.39 -39.21 8.27
N GLU A 13 -9.50 -40.45 7.82
CA GLU A 13 -10.76 -41.12 7.48
C GLU A 13 -11.53 -41.40 8.78
N ALA A 14 -12.83 -41.11 8.81
CA ALA A 14 -13.73 -41.53 9.88
C ALA A 14 -14.79 -42.47 9.28
N GLY A 15 -14.80 -43.70 9.79
CA GLY A 15 -15.58 -44.82 9.32
C GLY A 15 -17.06 -44.79 9.72
N ILE A 16 -17.77 -45.70 9.06
CA ILE A 16 -19.19 -45.99 9.12
C ILE A 16 -19.58 -46.57 10.48
N HIS A 17 -20.67 -46.09 11.06
CA HIS A 17 -21.42 -46.81 12.10
C HIS A 17 -22.79 -47.20 11.56
N ARG A 18 -23.05 -48.51 11.56
CA ARG A 18 -24.32 -49.16 11.25
C ARG A 18 -24.95 -49.55 12.59
N SER A 19 -26.18 -49.12 12.82
CA SER A 19 -27.05 -49.64 13.88
C SER A 19 -28.43 -49.83 13.28
N ASP A 20 -28.83 -51.09 13.15
CA ASP A 20 -30.20 -51.51 12.94
C ASP A 20 -30.90 -51.52 14.32
N ASP A 21 -32.16 -51.04 14.40
CA ASP A 21 -33.20 -51.66 15.24
C ASP A 21 -34.61 -51.11 14.92
N SER A 22 -35.46 -52.07 14.55
CA SER A 22 -36.90 -52.30 14.64
C SER A 22 -37.95 -51.19 14.93
N GLU A 23 -38.91 -51.15 13.99
CA GLU A 23 -40.37 -51.35 14.17
C GLU A 23 -41.24 -50.25 14.80
N GLY A 24 -42.18 -49.70 14.00
CA GLY A 24 -43.22 -48.77 14.45
C GLY A 24 -44.13 -48.24 13.34
N THR A 25 -45.16 -49.02 12.99
CA THR A 25 -46.52 -48.67 12.50
C THR A 25 -46.83 -47.35 11.77
N ARG A 26 -47.38 -47.52 10.55
CA ARG A 26 -48.54 -46.83 9.91
C ARG A 26 -48.74 -45.32 10.18
N THR A 27 -48.65 -44.52 9.11
CA THR A 27 -49.79 -43.85 8.47
C THR A 27 -49.37 -43.32 7.09
N TRP A 28 -50.24 -43.48 6.10
CA TRP A 28 -50.12 -42.88 4.78
C TRP A 28 -50.64 -41.45 4.92
N VAL A 29 -49.79 -40.44 4.68
CA VAL A 29 -50.21 -39.04 4.57
C VAL A 29 -49.49 -38.43 3.36
N ASP A 30 -50.30 -38.26 2.32
CA ASP A 30 -50.26 -37.26 1.26
C ASP A 30 -48.97 -37.04 0.45
N THR A 31 -49.09 -37.47 -0.81
CA THR A 31 -48.37 -36.94 -1.97
C THR A 31 -48.38 -35.40 -1.97
N VAL A 32 -47.27 -34.81 -1.55
CA VAL A 32 -46.94 -33.41 -1.86
C VAL A 32 -45.65 -33.41 -2.67
N THR A 33 -45.85 -33.22 -3.97
CA THR A 33 -44.93 -32.57 -4.93
C THR A 33 -43.44 -32.65 -4.61
N ASP A 34 -42.80 -33.63 -5.25
CA ASP A 34 -41.36 -33.67 -5.45
C ASP A 34 -40.96 -32.52 -6.39
N THR A 35 -40.73 -31.32 -5.85
CA THR A 35 -39.94 -30.30 -6.55
C THR A 35 -38.48 -30.55 -6.24
N ALA A 36 -37.92 -31.56 -6.90
CA ALA A 36 -36.48 -31.67 -7.04
C ALA A 36 -35.95 -30.38 -7.65
N MET A 37 -35.39 -29.50 -6.81
CA MET A 37 -34.50 -28.45 -7.30
C MET A 37 -33.27 -29.17 -7.83
N ALA A 38 -33.24 -29.40 -9.14
CA ALA A 38 -32.01 -29.71 -9.84
C ALA A 38 -31.02 -28.59 -9.49
N LEU A 39 -30.01 -28.91 -8.69
CA LEU A 39 -28.87 -28.04 -8.48
C LEU A 39 -28.20 -27.94 -9.85
N ARG A 40 -28.60 -26.95 -10.65
CA ARG A 40 -27.94 -26.56 -11.89
C ARG A 40 -26.50 -26.30 -11.47
N GLY A 41 -25.60 -27.22 -11.82
CA GLY A 41 -24.19 -27.12 -11.50
C GLY A 41 -23.69 -25.71 -11.88
N PRO A 42 -22.74 -25.13 -11.13
CA PRO A 42 -22.37 -23.72 -11.27
C PRO A 42 -22.12 -23.42 -12.75
N CYS A 43 -23.00 -22.61 -13.34
CA CYS A 43 -22.94 -22.28 -14.76
C CYS A 43 -21.54 -21.72 -15.07
N PRO A 44 -20.73 -22.38 -15.91
CA PRO A 44 -19.39 -21.89 -16.28
C PRO A 44 -19.42 -20.47 -16.87
N LEU A 45 -20.58 -20.06 -17.40
CA LEU A 45 -20.83 -18.72 -17.93
C LEU A 45 -20.75 -17.59 -16.89
N LEU A 46 -20.99 -17.87 -15.60
CA LEU A 46 -20.88 -16.87 -14.52
C LEU A 46 -19.48 -16.80 -13.92
N LEU A 47 -18.65 -17.83 -14.14
CA LEU A 47 -17.28 -17.85 -13.65
C LEU A 47 -16.40 -16.86 -14.42
N LEU A 48 -16.58 -16.75 -15.75
CA LEU A 48 -15.81 -15.83 -16.57
C LEU A 48 -16.02 -14.34 -16.19
N PRO A 49 -17.24 -13.80 -16.08
CA PRO A 49 -17.45 -12.42 -15.66
C PRO A 49 -17.01 -12.18 -14.21
N LEU A 50 -17.14 -13.18 -13.32
CA LEU A 50 -16.68 -13.06 -11.93
C LEU A 50 -15.15 -12.99 -11.85
N VAL A 51 -14.44 -13.82 -12.63
CA VAL A 51 -12.97 -13.78 -12.74
C VAL A 51 -12.52 -12.45 -13.34
N LEU A 52 -13.18 -11.98 -14.42
CA LEU A 52 -12.89 -10.66 -14.98
C LEU A 52 -13.08 -9.55 -13.94
N LEU A 53 -14.21 -9.56 -13.22
CA LEU A 53 -14.49 -8.58 -12.18
C LEU A 53 -13.42 -8.61 -11.07
N ALA A 54 -13.07 -9.79 -10.58
CA ALA A 54 -12.03 -9.97 -9.57
C ALA A 54 -10.66 -9.48 -10.05
N THR A 55 -10.28 -9.75 -11.31
CA THR A 55 -9.03 -9.23 -11.89
C THR A 55 -9.05 -7.71 -12.05
N CYS A 56 -10.17 -7.12 -12.48
CA CYS A 56 -10.33 -5.67 -12.57
C CYS A 56 -10.22 -4.98 -11.21
N LEU A 57 -10.85 -5.55 -10.17
CA LEU A 57 -10.76 -5.07 -8.79
C LEU A 57 -9.33 -5.18 -8.24
N ALA A 58 -8.65 -6.29 -8.50
CA ALA A 58 -7.25 -6.48 -8.12
C ALA A 58 -6.32 -5.47 -8.81
N LEU A 59 -6.49 -5.20 -10.10
CA LEU A 59 -5.72 -4.18 -10.82
C LEU A 59 -6.00 -2.77 -10.28
N ALA A 60 -7.27 -2.42 -10.12
CA ALA A 60 -7.68 -1.07 -9.71
C ALA A 60 -7.18 -0.72 -8.29
N SER A 61 -7.18 -1.68 -7.37
CA SER A 61 -6.72 -1.46 -5.99
C SER A 61 -5.21 -1.25 -5.88
N GLY A 62 -4.40 -1.95 -6.68
CA GLY A 62 -2.94 -1.77 -6.70
C GLY A 62 -2.49 -0.47 -7.36
N GLN A 63 -3.21 -0.03 -8.39
CA GLN A 63 -2.85 1.14 -9.20
C GLN A 63 -2.76 2.43 -8.38
N THR A 64 -3.71 2.66 -7.47
CA THR A 64 -3.75 3.86 -6.63
C THR A 64 -2.56 3.94 -5.69
N CYS A 65 -2.11 2.80 -5.15
CA CYS A 65 -0.98 2.74 -4.22
C CYS A 65 0.36 2.97 -4.95
N ILE A 66 0.51 2.38 -6.15
CA ILE A 66 1.69 2.57 -7.00
C ILE A 66 1.81 4.04 -7.39
N GLU A 67 0.69 4.66 -7.80
CA GLU A 67 0.66 6.07 -8.18
C GLU A 67 0.99 6.99 -7.00
N GLN A 68 0.45 6.73 -5.81
CA GLN A 68 0.75 7.51 -4.61
C GLN A 68 2.21 7.42 -4.21
N ASN A 69 2.78 6.21 -4.24
CA ASN A 69 4.20 6.00 -3.95
C ASN A 69 5.10 6.75 -4.95
N PHE A 70 4.82 6.61 -6.24
CA PHE A 70 5.53 7.33 -7.29
C PHE A 70 5.43 8.85 -7.09
N ASN A 71 4.23 9.35 -6.78
CA ASN A 71 4.01 10.76 -6.48
C ASN A 71 4.78 11.23 -5.24
N CYS A 72 4.83 10.43 -4.18
CA CYS A 72 5.63 10.74 -2.99
C CYS A 72 7.10 10.90 -3.35
N TYR A 73 7.69 9.93 -4.07
CA TYR A 73 9.09 10.02 -4.50
C TYR A 73 9.35 11.22 -5.40
N ARG A 74 8.51 11.42 -6.41
CA ARG A 74 8.66 12.52 -7.36
C ARG A 74 8.65 13.88 -6.67
N LYS A 75 7.81 14.05 -5.65
CA LYS A 75 7.66 15.33 -4.93
C LYS A 75 8.71 15.53 -3.85
N HIS A 76 9.21 14.47 -3.22
CA HIS A 76 9.99 14.57 -1.98
C HIS A 76 11.39 14.00 -2.03
N LEU A 77 11.78 13.20 -3.02
CA LEU A 77 13.13 12.61 -3.06
C LEU A 77 14.00 13.30 -4.11
N ASP A 78 15.23 13.62 -3.73
CA ASP A 78 16.28 14.13 -4.63
C ASP A 78 17.65 13.61 -4.19
N PHE A 79 18.01 12.44 -4.72
CA PHE A 79 19.26 11.76 -4.40
C PHE A 79 19.90 11.13 -5.66
N PRO A 80 21.19 11.40 -5.94
CA PRO A 80 22.03 12.40 -5.28
C PRO A 80 21.46 13.80 -5.38
N LYS A 81 21.74 14.66 -4.39
CA LYS A 81 21.24 16.03 -4.36
C LYS A 81 21.63 16.77 -5.64
N THR A 82 20.67 17.39 -6.30
CA THR A 82 20.86 18.27 -7.44
C THR A 82 21.77 19.44 -7.04
N LYS A 83 22.82 19.70 -7.82
CA LYS A 83 23.77 20.78 -7.53
C LYS A 83 23.12 22.13 -7.81
N ALA A 84 23.29 23.06 -6.88
CA ALA A 84 22.88 24.46 -7.04
C ALA A 84 23.84 25.37 -6.26
N PRO A 85 23.95 26.66 -6.62
CA PRO A 85 24.84 27.61 -5.93
C PRO A 85 24.49 27.86 -4.46
N ASN A 86 23.20 27.78 -4.11
CA ASN A 86 22.69 27.96 -2.75
C ASN A 86 21.32 27.27 -2.60
N PRO A 87 20.77 27.16 -1.36
CA PRO A 87 19.49 26.50 -1.13
C PRO A 87 18.28 27.14 -1.83
N ASP A 88 18.26 28.46 -1.98
CA ASP A 88 17.16 29.17 -2.67
C ASP A 88 17.17 28.81 -4.16
N ALA A 89 18.35 28.86 -4.80
CA ALA A 89 18.54 28.43 -6.18
C ALA A 89 18.17 26.96 -6.37
N TYR A 90 18.53 26.09 -5.41
CA TYR A 90 18.10 24.70 -5.41
C TYR A 90 16.57 24.60 -5.44
N CYS A 91 15.87 25.31 -4.55
CA CYS A 91 14.41 25.28 -4.49
C CYS A 91 13.76 25.85 -5.76
N ASN A 92 14.30 26.94 -6.30
CA ASN A 92 13.81 27.55 -7.55
C ASN A 92 14.02 26.64 -8.77
N ILE A 93 14.97 25.70 -8.74
CA ILE A 93 15.14 24.67 -9.77
C ILE A 93 14.19 23.49 -9.51
N MET A 94 14.13 23.02 -8.27
CA MET A 94 13.51 21.74 -7.94
C MET A 94 11.99 21.80 -7.79
N MET A 95 11.45 22.88 -7.25
CA MET A 95 9.99 23.04 -7.15
C MET A 95 9.30 22.95 -8.53
N PRO A 96 9.72 23.73 -9.55
CA PRO A 96 9.09 23.65 -10.87
C PRO A 96 9.41 22.33 -11.61
N SER A 97 10.63 21.80 -11.49
CA SER A 97 11.01 20.53 -12.14
C SER A 97 10.18 19.35 -11.63
N ARG A 98 9.61 19.46 -10.42
CA ARG A 98 8.69 18.50 -9.82
C ARG A 98 7.23 18.96 -9.87
N GLY A 99 6.87 19.96 -10.66
CA GLY A 99 5.48 20.41 -10.82
C GLY A 99 4.84 20.87 -9.51
N LEU A 100 5.61 21.51 -8.63
CA LEU A 100 5.19 21.99 -7.31
C LEU A 100 5.01 23.53 -7.25
N TYR A 101 4.66 24.13 -8.39
CA TYR A 101 4.44 25.57 -8.53
C TYR A 101 3.45 26.11 -7.49
N GLY A 102 3.80 27.21 -6.83
CA GLY A 102 3.00 27.86 -5.79
C GLY A 102 2.78 27.03 -4.51
N LYS A 103 3.37 25.83 -4.39
CA LYS A 103 3.20 25.02 -3.17
C LYS A 103 3.89 25.70 -1.98
N ALA A 104 3.12 26.00 -0.94
CA ALA A 104 3.57 26.78 0.22
C ALA A 104 4.83 26.23 0.89
N VAL A 105 4.88 24.92 1.14
CA VAL A 105 6.06 24.23 1.70
C VAL A 105 6.22 22.89 1.01
N ASN A 106 7.46 22.54 0.69
CA ASN A 106 7.82 21.20 0.27
C ASN A 106 9.20 20.81 0.76
N THR A 107 9.35 19.59 1.26
CA THR A 107 10.66 19.06 1.65
C THR A 107 11.22 18.09 0.60
N PHE A 108 12.48 18.31 0.20
CA PHE A 108 13.28 17.36 -0.56
C PHE A 108 14.26 16.62 0.36
N ILE A 109 14.26 15.29 0.27
CA ILE A 109 15.07 14.39 1.06
C ILE A 109 16.24 13.90 0.20
N HIS A 110 17.45 13.99 0.76
CA HIS A 110 18.69 13.62 0.08
C HIS A 110 19.20 12.27 0.55
N GLU A 111 18.35 11.24 0.41
CA GLU A 111 18.67 9.86 0.76
C GLU A 111 18.27 8.90 -0.37
N PRO A 112 18.97 7.77 -0.52
CA PRO A 112 18.57 6.72 -1.45
C PRO A 112 17.15 6.22 -1.17
N VAL A 113 16.39 5.92 -2.23
CA VAL A 113 15.04 5.33 -2.14
C VAL A 113 15.00 4.09 -1.24
N LYS A 114 16.06 3.28 -1.23
CA LYS A 114 16.18 2.10 -0.37
C LYS A 114 16.11 2.46 1.12
N ASN A 115 16.77 3.55 1.53
CA ASN A 115 16.77 4.01 2.91
C ASN A 115 15.39 4.52 3.31
N ILE A 116 14.75 5.30 2.44
CA ILE A 116 13.39 5.80 2.66
C ILE A 116 12.37 4.67 2.75
N ASN A 117 12.46 3.65 1.88
CA ASN A 117 11.62 2.46 1.96
C ASN A 117 11.83 1.68 3.26
N SER A 118 13.05 1.64 3.78
CA SER A 118 13.33 0.90 5.01
C SER A 118 12.59 1.45 6.23
N ILE A 119 12.18 2.72 6.20
CA ILE A 119 11.34 3.32 7.25
C ILE A 119 10.01 2.54 7.36
N CYS A 120 9.44 2.15 6.22
CA CYS A 120 8.17 1.41 6.15
C CYS A 120 8.32 -0.12 6.31
N SER A 121 9.54 -0.66 6.30
CA SER A 121 9.82 -2.10 6.44
C SER A 121 10.63 -2.46 7.69
N GLY A 122 10.45 -1.69 8.76
CA GLY A 122 10.96 -2.03 10.10
C GLY A 122 12.10 -1.16 10.61
N LYS A 123 12.59 -0.18 9.84
CA LYS A 123 13.57 0.83 10.30
C LYS A 123 12.95 2.18 10.67
N GLY A 124 11.63 2.26 10.78
CA GLY A 124 10.90 3.41 11.29
C GLY A 124 10.26 3.13 12.65
N LYS A 125 10.02 4.17 13.44
CA LYS A 125 9.22 4.12 14.66
C LYS A 125 7.76 4.37 14.30
N PRO A 126 6.82 3.47 14.61
CA PRO A 126 5.41 3.69 14.31
C PRO A 126 4.87 4.91 15.07
N LYS A 127 4.00 5.65 14.41
CA LYS A 127 3.22 6.78 14.93
C LYS A 127 1.73 6.52 14.62
N ILE A 128 0.87 7.42 15.09
CA ILE A 128 -0.58 7.32 14.87
C ILE A 128 -0.90 7.41 13.36
N GLY A 129 -1.92 6.66 12.93
CA GLY A 129 -2.48 6.80 11.57
C GLY A 129 -1.63 6.21 10.45
N GLY A 130 -0.83 5.16 10.72
CA GLY A 130 0.02 4.54 9.70
C GLY A 130 1.23 5.38 9.30
N LEU A 131 1.57 6.39 10.11
CA LEU A 131 2.77 7.19 9.98
C LEU A 131 3.96 6.49 10.65
N TYR A 132 5.15 6.72 10.11
CA TYR A 132 6.41 6.20 10.63
C TYR A 132 7.46 7.30 10.64
N GLU A 133 8.12 7.47 11.77
CA GLU A 133 9.25 8.38 11.93
C GLU A 133 10.55 7.64 11.65
N SER A 134 11.47 8.25 10.91
CA SER A 134 12.79 7.67 10.68
C SER A 134 13.55 7.48 12.00
N ASN A 135 14.24 6.34 12.16
CA ASN A 135 15.14 6.15 13.29
C ASN A 135 16.33 7.12 13.22
N GLU A 136 16.86 7.29 12.01
CA GLU A 136 18.01 8.13 11.71
C GLU A 136 17.60 9.55 11.30
N VAL A 137 18.52 10.48 11.53
CA VAL A 137 18.46 11.85 11.02
C VAL A 137 18.94 11.86 9.58
N VAL A 138 18.17 12.48 8.68
CA VAL A 138 18.48 12.55 7.25
C VAL A 138 18.71 13.98 6.81
N SER A 139 19.49 14.16 5.74
CA SER A 139 19.71 15.48 5.14
C SER A 139 18.53 15.86 4.25
N ILE A 140 18.01 17.07 4.42
CA ILE A 140 16.88 17.60 3.66
C ILE A 140 17.14 19.03 3.20
N THR A 141 16.38 19.46 2.19
CA THR A 141 16.18 20.87 1.86
C THR A 141 14.68 21.16 1.87
N GLN A 142 14.25 22.05 2.76
CA GLN A 142 12.88 22.53 2.82
C GLN A 142 12.73 23.80 1.99
N CYS A 143 11.80 23.78 1.04
CA CYS A 143 11.48 24.90 0.17
C CYS A 143 10.19 25.55 0.64
N VAL A 144 10.26 26.83 0.96
CA VAL A 144 9.12 27.64 1.41
C VAL A 144 8.83 28.68 0.36
N PHE A 145 7.60 28.73 -0.13
CA PHE A 145 7.17 29.74 -1.09
C PHE A 145 7.31 31.14 -0.49
N ASP A 146 7.91 32.07 -1.24
CA ASP A 146 7.96 33.48 -0.86
C ASP A 146 6.78 34.22 -1.49
N PRO A 147 5.70 34.51 -0.73
CA PRO A 147 4.53 35.20 -1.28
C PRO A 147 4.81 36.65 -1.65
N LYS A 148 5.93 37.23 -1.20
CA LYS A 148 6.32 38.60 -1.55
C LYS A 148 7.06 38.68 -2.88
N SER A 149 7.48 37.53 -3.41
CA SER A 149 8.22 37.47 -4.65
C SER A 149 7.29 37.56 -5.85
N LEU A 150 7.54 38.56 -6.70
CA LEU A 150 6.86 38.73 -7.99
C LEU A 150 7.24 37.63 -9.00
N SER A 151 8.31 36.87 -8.75
CA SER A 151 8.82 35.82 -9.62
C SER A 151 8.50 34.40 -9.13
N PHE A 152 7.57 34.25 -8.18
CA PHE A 152 7.20 32.95 -7.59
C PHE A 152 8.41 32.17 -7.02
N SER A 153 9.34 32.89 -6.38
CA SER A 153 10.55 32.28 -5.84
C SER A 153 10.31 31.55 -4.51
N TYR A 154 11.28 30.71 -4.16
CA TYR A 154 11.30 29.90 -2.95
C TYR A 154 12.53 30.20 -2.11
N ILE A 155 12.34 30.17 -0.80
CA ILE A 155 13.40 30.21 0.20
C ILE A 155 13.75 28.76 0.57
N GLY A 156 15.01 28.40 0.41
CA GLY A 156 15.55 27.09 0.74
C GLY A 156 16.18 27.07 2.13
N LYS A 157 15.85 26.03 2.90
CA LYS A 157 16.42 25.78 4.23
C LYS A 157 16.99 24.37 4.28
N GLU A 158 18.30 24.28 4.36
CA GLU A 158 18.97 22.99 4.60
C GLU A 158 18.82 22.61 6.07
N LYS A 159 18.41 21.37 6.32
CA LYS A 159 18.23 20.83 7.67
C LYS A 159 18.71 19.39 7.72
N LYS A 160 19.01 18.93 8.92
CA LYS A 160 19.18 17.51 9.24
C LYS A 160 18.15 17.16 10.31
N MET A 161 17.19 16.30 9.98
CA MET A 161 16.14 15.93 10.94
C MET A 161 15.61 14.52 10.70
N LYS A 162 14.88 14.00 11.69
CA LYS A 162 14.04 12.82 11.50
C LYS A 162 12.81 13.22 10.72
N ILE A 163 12.45 12.39 9.74
CA ILE A 163 11.31 12.61 8.86
C ILE A 163 10.15 11.71 9.25
N ILE A 164 8.94 12.12 8.90
CA ILE A 164 7.72 11.33 9.09
C ILE A 164 7.08 11.04 7.73
N VAL A 165 6.84 9.76 7.46
CA VAL A 165 6.20 9.29 6.22
C VAL A 165 4.98 8.43 6.52
N GLY A 166 3.97 8.49 5.66
CA GLY A 166 2.86 7.54 5.65
C GLY A 166 3.23 6.33 4.82
N CYS A 167 3.02 5.13 5.38
CA CYS A 167 3.43 3.88 4.77
C CYS A 167 2.24 3.04 4.33
N TRP A 168 2.33 2.45 3.15
CA TRP A 168 1.40 1.44 2.64
C TRP A 168 2.18 0.36 1.89
N ASN A 169 1.92 -0.92 2.17
CA ASN A 169 2.64 -2.06 1.57
C ASN A 169 4.18 -1.86 1.57
N GLU A 170 4.73 -1.48 2.73
CA GLU A 170 6.17 -1.24 2.92
C GLU A 170 6.77 -0.11 2.08
N LYS A 171 5.93 0.76 1.48
CA LYS A 171 6.36 1.90 0.67
C LYS A 171 5.81 3.22 1.22
N PRO A 172 6.59 4.32 1.15
CA PRO A 172 6.10 5.65 1.47
C PRO A 172 5.08 6.12 0.43
N VAL A 173 3.87 6.47 0.86
CA VAL A 173 2.82 7.04 -0.01
C VAL A 173 2.55 8.51 0.31
N TYR A 174 3.06 8.99 1.45
CA TYR A 174 2.85 10.33 1.95
C TYR A 174 4.07 10.83 2.72
N TYR A 175 4.35 12.12 2.63
CA TYR A 175 5.34 12.80 3.46
C TYR A 175 4.63 13.84 4.33
N LEU A 176 4.88 13.81 5.64
CA LEU A 176 4.32 14.79 6.56
C LEU A 176 5.29 15.97 6.67
N GLU A 177 4.87 17.14 6.20
CA GLU A 177 5.67 18.37 6.34
C GLU A 177 5.83 18.76 7.81
N GLN A 178 7.07 19.02 8.21
CA GLN A 178 7.45 19.43 9.56
C GLN A 178 8.01 20.85 9.46
N ILE A 179 7.19 21.84 9.82
CA ILE A 179 7.46 23.27 9.67
C ILE A 179 8.26 23.79 10.87
#